data_AF-A0A7U9GST5-F1
#
_entry.id   AF-A0A7U9GST5-F1
#
_cell.length_a   1.000
_cell.length_b   1.000
_cell.length_c   1.000
_cell.angle_alpha   90.00
_cell.angle_beta   90.00
_cell.angle_gamma   90.00
#
_symmetry.space_group_name_H-M   'P 1'
#
loop_
_entity.id
_entity.type
_entity.pdbx_description
1 polymer ?
#
loop_
_entity_poly.entity_id
_entity_poly.type
_entity_poly.pdbx_seq_one_letter_code
_entity_poly.pdbx_strand_id
1 'polypeptide(L)' 'MLSSDALRRRLDNTFEHTQKDLDSAALSLDAFSPDDWHAFNSAIRQSSTASWAANQEIVVKHNLAKAIINEIR' A
#
# COMPACT_ATOMS: atom_id res chain seq x y z
N MET A 1 -7.49 20.04 3.28
CA MET A 1 -6.74 19.23 2.28
C MET A 1 -5.55 18.59 2.99
N LEU A 2 -5.32 17.29 2.81
CA LEU A 2 -4.05 16.67 3.22
C LEU A 2 -2.95 17.20 2.31
N SER A 3 -1.82 17.62 2.87
CA SER A 3 -0.64 17.94 2.05
C SER A 3 -0.13 16.66 1.38
N SER A 4 0.57 16.80 0.25
CA SER A 4 1.16 15.65 -0.46
C SER A 4 2.09 14.84 0.44
N ASP A 5 2.82 15.49 1.33
CA ASP A 5 3.74 14.82 2.26
C ASP A 5 3.00 14.11 3.38
N ALA A 6 1.88 14.67 3.86
CA ALA A 6 1.02 14.00 4.82
C ALA A 6 0.35 12.76 4.21
N LEU A 7 -0.06 12.83 2.94
CA LEU A 7 -0.58 11.68 2.21
C LEU A 7 0.50 10.59 2.05
N ARG A 8 1.71 10.96 1.63
CA ARG A 8 2.84 10.03 1.49
C ARG A 8 3.14 9.31 2.80
N ARG A 9 3.34 10.05 3.90
CA ARG A 9 3.60 9.45 5.22
C ARG A 9 2.50 8.48 5.64
N ARG A 10 1.24 8.79 5.35
CA ARG A 10 0.12 7.90 5.66
C ARG A 10 0.16 6.63 4.80
N LEU A 11 0.46 6.74 3.51
CA LEU A 11 0.60 5.60 2.61
C LEU A 11 1.78 4.71 3.04
N ASP A 12 2.93 5.31 3.36
CA ASP A 12 4.12 4.59 3.84
C ASP A 12 3.83 3.85 5.15
N ASN A 13 3.24 4.53 6.13
CA ASN A 13 2.87 3.90 7.41
C ASN A 13 1.84 2.77 7.22
N THR A 14 0.89 2.94 6.30
CA THR A 14 -0.12 1.90 6.01
C THR A 14 0.54 0.70 5.36
N PHE A 15 1.42 0.92 4.39
CA PHE A 15 2.18 -0.14 3.73
C PHE A 15 3.03 -0.91 4.73
N GLU A 16 3.83 -0.21 5.55
CA GLU A 16 4.66 -0.84 6.57
C GLU A 16 3.85 -1.67 7.56
N HIS A 17 2.69 -1.15 8.01
CA HIS A 17 1.81 -1.89 8.90
C HIS A 17 1.26 -3.17 8.25
N THR A 18 0.71 -3.07 7.03
CA THR A 18 0.16 -4.25 6.34
C THR A 18 1.22 -5.28 5.96
N GLN A 19 2.48 -4.85 5.75
CA GLN A 19 3.59 -5.76 5.54
C GLN A 19 3.93 -6.52 6.82
N LYS A 20 3.96 -5.86 7.97
CA LYS A 20 4.15 -6.52 9.27
C LYS A 20 3.03 -7.51 9.58
N ASP A 21 1.79 -7.18 9.24
CA ASP A 21 0.65 -8.08 9.43
C ASP A 21 0.74 -9.32 8.53
N LEU A 22 1.17 -9.14 7.27
CA LEU A 22 1.46 -10.24 6.36
C LEU A 22 2.59 -11.13 6.88
N ASP A 23 3.71 -10.55 7.30
CA ASP A 23 4.84 -11.29 7.84
C ASP A 23 4.42 -12.07 9.10
N SER A 24 3.61 -11.45 9.96
CA SER A 24 3.09 -12.10 11.18
C SER A 24 2.17 -13.27 10.84
N ALA A 25 1.24 -13.08 9.88
CA ALA A 25 0.34 -14.15 9.43
C ALA A 25 1.09 -15.30 8.75
N ALA A 26 2.18 -15.00 8.05
CA ALA A 26 3.04 -16.01 7.44
C ALA A 26 3.78 -16.85 8.50
N LEU A 27 4.28 -16.20 9.56
CA LEU A 27 4.99 -16.86 10.66
C LEU A 27 4.06 -17.71 11.54
N SER A 28 2.79 -17.33 11.67
CA SER A 28 1.79 -18.05 12.46
C SER A 28 1.04 -19.13 11.67
N LEU A 29 1.33 -19.31 10.39
CA LEU A 29 0.56 -20.18 9.52
C LEU A 29 0.78 -21.67 9.87
N ASP A 30 -0.25 -22.31 10.40
CA ASP A 30 -0.33 -23.77 10.43
C ASP A 30 -0.89 -24.30 9.10
N ALA A 31 -0.14 -25.18 8.43
CA ALA A 31 -0.48 -25.73 7.12
C ALA A 31 -1.83 -26.46 7.10
N PHE A 32 -2.29 -26.96 8.25
CA PHE A 32 -3.55 -27.71 8.37
C PHE A 32 -4.71 -26.87 8.90
N SER A 33 -4.52 -25.57 9.16
CA SER A 33 -5.53 -24.67 9.70
C SER A 33 -6.16 -23.80 8.59
N PRO A 34 -7.42 -24.04 8.20
CA PRO A 34 -8.10 -23.21 7.20
C PRO A 34 -8.23 -21.75 7.62
N ASP A 35 -8.43 -21.50 8.92
CA ASP A 35 -8.57 -20.15 9.46
C ASP A 35 -7.26 -19.36 9.33
N ASP A 36 -6.11 -20.00 9.57
CA ASP A 36 -4.80 -19.36 9.39
C ASP A 36 -4.52 -19.09 7.91
N TRP A 37 -4.91 -20.00 7.01
CA TRP A 37 -4.86 -19.75 5.58
C TRP A 37 -5.75 -18.58 5.15
N HIS A 38 -6.93 -18.43 5.74
CA HIS A 38 -7.80 -17.28 5.49
C HIS A 38 -7.19 -15.98 5.99
N ALA A 39 -6.62 -15.96 7.19
CA ALA A 39 -5.94 -14.81 7.76
C ALA A 39 -4.74 -14.39 6.89
N PHE A 40 -3.90 -15.35 6.50
CA PHE A 40 -2.77 -15.12 5.59
C PHE A 40 -3.20 -14.56 4.24
N ASN A 41 -4.22 -15.16 3.61
CA ASN A 41 -4.75 -14.66 2.33
C ASN A 41 -5.32 -13.25 2.45
N SER A 42 -5.98 -12.91 3.56
CA SER A 42 -6.46 -11.56 3.83
C SER A 42 -5.29 -10.58 3.95
N ALA A 43 -4.25 -10.95 4.72
CA ALA A 43 -3.06 -10.11 4.90
C ALA A 43 -2.31 -9.87 3.57
N ILE A 44 -2.19 -10.88 2.71
CA ILE A 44 -1.62 -10.72 1.35
C ILE A 44 -2.40 -9.66 0.56
N ARG A 45 -3.74 -9.76 0.54
CA ARG A 45 -4.58 -8.83 -0.21
C ARG A 45 -4.45 -7.40 0.30
N GLN A 46 -4.37 -7.23 1.62
CA GLN A 46 -4.20 -5.92 2.25
C GLN A 46 -2.83 -5.32 1.91
N SER A 47 -1.74 -6.07 2.08
CA SER A 47 -0.39 -5.62 1.71
C SER A 47 -0.29 -5.26 0.22
N SER A 48 -0.86 -6.11 -0.66
CA SER A 48 -0.91 -5.84 -2.11
C SER A 48 -1.66 -4.54 -2.43
N THR A 49 -2.80 -4.31 -1.75
CA THR A 49 -3.59 -3.08 -1.93
C THR A 49 -2.84 -1.85 -1.45
N ALA A 50 -2.16 -1.94 -0.29
CA ALA A 50 -1.36 -0.85 0.26
C ALA A 50 -0.18 -0.50 -0.66
N SER A 51 0.52 -1.52 -1.19
CA SER A 51 1.59 -1.35 -2.17
C SER A 51 1.10 -0.66 -3.45
N TRP A 52 -0.05 -1.09 -3.98
CA TRP A 52 -0.66 -0.43 -5.14
C TRP A 52 -0.98 1.04 -4.86
N ALA A 53 -1.60 1.34 -3.71
CA ALA A 53 -1.97 2.71 -3.35
C ALA A 53 -0.74 3.62 -3.16
N ALA A 54 0.32 3.11 -2.52
CA ALA A 54 1.58 3.83 -2.37
C ALA A 54 2.19 4.19 -3.75
N ASN A 55 2.18 3.25 -4.70
CA ASN A 55 2.65 3.51 -6.06
C ASN A 55 1.80 4.51 -6.84
N GLN A 56 0.48 4.58 -6.61
CA GLN A 56 -0.38 5.56 -7.27
C GLN A 56 -0.02 7.01 -6.89
N GLU A 57 0.52 7.27 -5.70
CA GLU A 57 0.98 8.61 -5.30
C GLU A 57 2.02 9.17 -6.28
N ILE A 58 2.98 8.31 -6.67
CA ILE A 58 4.04 8.67 -7.61
C ILE A 58 3.46 8.96 -9.00
N VAL A 59 2.54 8.10 -9.46
CA VAL A 59 1.87 8.25 -10.76
C VAL A 59 1.10 9.57 -10.83
N VAL A 60 0.31 9.89 -9.79
CA VAL A 60 -0.44 11.15 -9.73
C VAL A 60 0.49 12.35 -9.74
N LYS A 61 1.58 12.33 -8.95
CA LYS A 61 2.57 13.41 -8.93
C LYS A 61 3.21 13.65 -10.28
N HIS A 62 3.62 12.56 -10.95
CA HIS A 62 4.21 12.64 -12.28
C HIS A 62 3.24 13.24 -13.31
N ASN A 63 2.00 12.74 -13.34
CA ASN A 63 0.99 13.20 -14.29
C ASN A 63 0.58 14.66 -14.06
N LEU A 64 0.46 15.09 -12.80
CA LEU A 64 0.16 16.48 -12.47
C LEU A 64 1.29 17.41 -12.91
N ALA A 65 2.55 17.05 -12.63
CA ALA A 65 3.71 17.84 -13.06
C ALA A 65 3.74 17.98 -14.60
N LYS A 66 3.49 16.89 -15.32
CA LYS A 66 3.41 16.90 -16.79
C LYS A 66 2.29 17.82 -17.30
N ALA A 67 1.11 17.77 -16.68
CA ALA A 67 -0.02 18.62 -17.08
C ALA A 67 0.29 20.12 -16.88
N ILE A 68 0.91 20.51 -15.76
CA ILE A 68 1.30 21.90 -15.49
C ILE A 68 2.32 22.40 -16.53
N ILE A 69 3.34 21.59 -16.84
CA ILE A 69 4.38 21.97 -17.83
C ILE A 69 3.76 22.16 -19.22
N ASN A 70 2.81 21.30 -19.58
CA ASN A 70 2.14 21.39 -20.88
C ASN A 70 1.24 22.63 -21.01
N GLU A 71 0.64 23.11 -19.93
CA GLU A 71 -0.24 24.30 -19.96
C GLU A 71 0.55 25.62 -20.08
N ILE A 72 1.81 25.63 -19.62
CA ILE A 72 2.68 26.82 -19.72
C ILE A 72 3.40 26.89 -21.08
N ARG A 73 3.30 25.85 -21.91
CA ARG A 73 3.87 25.79 -23.26
C ARG A 73 2.84 26.17 -24.32
#